data_AF-A0A9D2F6A5-F1
#
_entry.id   AF-A0A9D2F6A5-F1
#
_cell.length_a   1.000
_cell.length_b   1.000
_cell.length_c   1.000
_cell.angle_alpha   90.00
_cell.angle_beta   90.00
_cell.angle_gamma   90.00
#
_symmetry.space_group_name_H-M   'P 1'
#
loop_
_entity.id
_entity.type
_entity.pdbx_description
1 polymer ?
#
loop_
_entity_poly.entity_id
_entity_poly.type
_entity_poly.pdbx_seq_one_letter_code
_entity_poly.pdbx_strand_id
1 'polypeptide(L)'
;MHISADSIEELITQSEHQELFQLLDEWMIVTFPQLNRRLIQTPTITFIAYGDLANANPDDPFSSIVALAPQKNNLSFYITGEKNGEPILANYADLFPKSAMGKTCLRLRNTKKLDLTVLEAIINDAITWNATQITDK
;
A
#
# COMPACT_ATOMS: atom_id res chain seq x y z
N MET A 1 8.77 -13.46 -5.78
CA MET A 1 9.81 -13.73 -4.77
C MET A 1 9.06 -13.78 -3.45
N HIS A 2 9.21 -14.86 -2.70
CA HIS A 2 8.63 -14.93 -1.36
C HIS A 2 9.75 -14.64 -0.36
N ILE A 3 9.56 -13.61 0.46
CA ILE A 3 10.46 -13.28 1.57
C ILE A 3 9.78 -13.80 2.83
N SER A 4 10.44 -14.71 3.54
CA SER A 4 9.99 -15.12 4.88
C SER A 4 10.63 -14.17 5.89
N ALA A 5 9.80 -13.48 6.65
CA ALA A 5 10.25 -12.54 7.68
C ALA A 5 9.26 -12.59 8.84
N ASP A 6 9.77 -12.56 10.07
CA ASP A 6 8.98 -12.61 11.31
C ASP A 6 8.73 -11.22 11.90
N SER A 7 9.34 -10.20 11.32
CA SER A 7 9.13 -8.79 11.65
C SER A 7 9.10 -7.92 10.40
N ILE A 8 8.57 -6.71 10.53
CA ILE A 8 8.55 -5.75 9.43
C ILE A 8 9.98 -5.28 9.10
N GLU A 9 10.79 -5.06 10.13
CA GLU A 9 12.17 -4.61 10.00
C GLU A 9 13.01 -5.66 9.26
N GLU A 10 12.76 -6.95 9.53
CA GLU A 10 13.36 -8.05 8.78
C GLU A 10 12.87 -8.09 7.32
N LEU A 11 11.57 -7.92 7.07
CA LEU A 11 11.02 -7.87 5.72
C LEU A 11 11.66 -6.75 4.87
N ILE A 12 11.81 -5.56 5.47
CA ILE A 12 12.43 -4.40 4.83
C ILE A 12 13.91 -4.69 4.53
N THR A 13 14.65 -5.23 5.50
CA THR A 13 16.08 -5.53 5.37
C THR A 13 16.37 -6.60 4.31
N GLN A 14 15.50 -7.61 4.18
CA GLN A 14 15.67 -8.68 3.18
C GLN A 14 15.22 -8.26 1.76
N SER A 15 14.57 -7.10 1.60
CA SER A 15 14.09 -6.64 0.31
C SER A 15 15.23 -6.11 -0.58
N GLU A 16 15.27 -6.51 -1.86
CA GLU A 16 16.13 -5.89 -2.88
C GLU A 16 15.83 -4.39 -3.10
N HIS A 17 14.70 -3.90 -2.55
CA HIS A 17 14.27 -2.51 -2.59
C HIS A 17 14.32 -1.84 -1.20
N GLN A 18 15.20 -2.30 -0.31
CA GLN A 18 15.30 -1.85 1.09
C GLN A 18 15.17 -0.34 1.27
N GLU A 19 15.97 0.48 0.57
CA GLU A 19 15.95 1.95 0.72
C GLU A 19 14.57 2.55 0.42
N LEU A 20 13.94 2.12 -0.68
CA LEU A 20 12.61 2.58 -1.06
C LEU A 20 11.55 2.08 -0.07
N PHE A 21 11.69 0.84 0.39
CA PHE A 21 10.76 0.23 1.32
C PHE A 21 10.80 0.93 2.68
N GLN A 22 12.00 1.17 3.20
CA GLN A 22 12.23 1.92 4.42
C GLN A 22 11.68 3.35 4.31
N LEU A 23 11.98 4.06 3.21
CA LEU A 23 11.47 5.42 3.00
C LEU A 23 9.93 5.46 3.06
N LEU A 24 9.26 4.55 2.34
CA LEU A 24 7.81 4.54 2.29
C LEU A 24 7.19 4.12 3.61
N ASP A 25 7.79 3.16 4.31
CA ASP A 25 7.31 2.74 5.62
C ASP A 25 7.43 3.86 6.66
N GLU A 26 8.58 4.51 6.76
CA GLU A 26 8.80 5.65 7.65
C GLU A 26 7.84 6.81 7.33
N TRP A 27 7.67 7.12 6.04
CA TRP A 27 6.73 8.14 5.59
C TRP A 27 5.28 7.79 5.95
N MET A 28 4.86 6.54 5.75
CA MET A 28 3.50 6.09 6.13
C MET A 28 3.24 6.25 7.63
N ILE A 29 4.20 5.86 8.47
CA ILE A 29 4.07 5.97 9.93
C ILE A 29 3.97 7.43 10.38
N VAL A 30 4.75 8.33 9.77
CA VAL A 30 4.77 9.76 10.14
C VAL A 30 3.54 10.50 9.61
N THR A 31 3.16 10.28 8.35
CA THR A 31 2.08 11.03 7.68
C THR A 31 0.70 10.48 8.02
N PHE A 32 0.58 9.17 8.25
CA PHE A 32 -0.70 8.51 8.51
C PHE A 32 -0.67 7.68 9.81
N PRO A 33 -0.40 8.28 10.97
CA PRO A 33 -0.27 7.56 12.25
C PRO A 33 -1.57 6.86 12.70
N GLN A 34 -2.72 7.23 12.14
CA GLN A 34 -4.01 6.58 12.35
C GLN A 34 -4.13 5.21 11.67
N LEU A 35 -3.26 4.91 10.69
CA LEU A 35 -3.28 3.64 9.98
C LEU A 35 -2.38 2.63 10.68
N ASN A 36 -2.99 1.70 11.43
CA ASN A 36 -2.27 0.64 12.12
C ASN A 36 -1.37 -0.15 11.13
N ARG A 37 -0.06 -0.10 11.36
CA ARG A 37 0.97 -0.84 10.62
C ARG A 37 1.05 -2.28 11.15
N ARG A 38 0.96 -3.27 10.26
CA ARG A 38 1.02 -4.70 10.61
C ARG A 38 1.84 -5.50 9.60
N LEU A 39 2.55 -6.51 10.08
CA LEU A 39 3.11 -7.54 9.21
C LEU A 39 2.01 -8.54 8.87
N ILE A 40 1.85 -8.82 7.59
CA ILE A 40 0.97 -9.88 7.11
C ILE A 40 1.82 -10.95 6.45
N GLN A 41 1.64 -12.19 6.92
CA GLN A 41 2.31 -13.37 6.40
C GLN A 41 1.26 -14.32 5.83
N THR A 42 1.47 -14.74 4.59
CA THR A 42 0.69 -15.80 3.94
C THR A 42 1.65 -16.83 3.34
N PRO A 43 1.17 -18.02 2.94
CA PRO A 43 2.04 -19.02 2.30
C PRO A 43 2.72 -18.55 1.01
N THR A 44 2.26 -17.45 0.40
CA THR A 44 2.76 -16.99 -0.90
C THR A 44 3.40 -15.61 -0.86
N ILE A 45 3.08 -14.77 0.12
CA ILE A 45 3.56 -13.40 0.22
C ILE A 45 3.62 -12.92 1.67
N THR A 46 4.62 -12.09 1.95
CA THR A 46 4.78 -11.34 3.19
C THR A 46 4.82 -9.86 2.85
N PHE A 47 4.05 -9.03 3.54
CA PHE A 47 3.90 -7.61 3.23
C PHE A 47 3.55 -6.79 4.47
N ILE A 48 3.66 -5.47 4.35
CA ILE A 48 3.18 -4.53 5.38
C ILE A 48 1.78 -4.07 4.99
N ALA A 49 0.83 -4.17 5.91
CA ALA A 49 -0.50 -3.59 5.80
C ALA A 49 -0.61 -2.32 6.65
N TYR A 50 -1.35 -1.32 6.17
CA TYR A 50 -1.67 -0.09 6.89
C TYR A 50 -3.19 0.14 6.90
N GLY A 51 -3.75 0.18 8.11
CA GLY A 51 -5.19 0.33 8.34
C GLY A 51 -5.98 -0.92 7.98
N ASP A 52 -7.22 -0.99 8.48
CA ASP A 52 -8.20 -2.03 8.13
C ASP A 52 -9.29 -1.44 7.25
N LEU A 53 -9.82 -2.24 6.34
CA LEU A 53 -11.05 -1.87 5.65
C LEU A 53 -12.22 -1.81 6.63
N ALA A 54 -13.14 -0.86 6.47
CA ALA A 54 -14.31 -0.73 7.34
C ALA A 54 -15.19 -1.99 7.34
N ASN A 55 -15.24 -2.68 6.21
CA ASN A 55 -15.92 -3.96 6.00
C ASN A 55 -14.94 -5.14 5.96
N ALA A 56 -13.76 -5.01 6.61
CA ALA A 56 -12.76 -6.06 6.63
C ALA A 56 -13.35 -7.39 7.09
N ASN A 57 -13.06 -8.45 6.32
CA ASN A 57 -13.27 -9.81 6.78
C ASN A 57 -12.09 -10.19 7.68
N PRO A 58 -12.30 -10.55 8.97
CA PRO A 58 -11.22 -10.94 9.87
C PRO A 58 -10.38 -12.11 9.35
N ASP A 59 -10.95 -12.97 8.51
CA ASP A 59 -10.27 -14.13 7.92
C ASP A 59 -9.55 -13.80 6.61
N ASP A 60 -9.71 -12.59 6.07
CA ASP A 60 -9.03 -12.16 4.85
C ASP A 60 -7.81 -11.29 5.21
N PRO A 61 -6.57 -11.84 5.12
CA PRO A 61 -5.35 -11.13 5.47
C PRO A 61 -5.06 -9.95 4.53
N PHE A 62 -5.76 -9.82 3.40
CA PHE A 62 -5.58 -8.72 2.45
C PHE A 62 -6.50 -7.52 2.74
N SER A 63 -7.35 -7.58 3.77
CA SER A 63 -8.30 -6.52 4.15
C SER A 63 -7.63 -5.26 4.74
N SER A 64 -6.86 -4.55 3.92
CA SER A 64 -6.15 -3.31 4.30
C SER A 64 -6.47 -2.17 3.35
N ILE A 65 -6.38 -0.93 3.87
CA ILE A 65 -6.54 0.29 3.04
C ILE A 65 -5.34 0.41 2.09
N VAL A 66 -4.14 0.15 2.62
CA VAL A 66 -2.87 0.23 1.92
C VAL A 66 -2.00 -0.97 2.26
N ALA A 67 -1.26 -1.48 1.28
CA ALA A 67 -0.22 -2.48 1.53
C ALA A 67 1.07 -2.23 0.73
N LEU A 68 2.22 -2.53 1.33
CA LEU A 68 3.53 -2.52 0.69
C LEU A 68 4.10 -3.93 0.62
N ALA A 69 4.26 -4.46 -0.59
CA ALA A 69 4.74 -5.81 -0.82
C ALA A 69 5.99 -5.83 -1.72
N PRO A 70 7.13 -6.36 -1.25
CA PRO A 70 8.33 -6.47 -2.05
C PRO A 70 8.13 -7.50 -3.17
N GLN A 71 8.45 -7.11 -4.40
CA GLN A 71 8.45 -7.99 -5.58
C GLN A 71 9.86 -8.03 -6.19
N LYS A 72 10.10 -8.98 -7.10
CA LYS A 72 11.42 -9.16 -7.73
C LYS A 72 11.98 -7.91 -8.43
N ASN A 73 11.12 -7.02 -8.94
CA ASN A 73 11.56 -5.89 -9.78
C ASN A 73 10.96 -4.55 -9.36
N ASN A 74 10.16 -4.53 -8.29
CA ASN A 74 9.52 -3.34 -7.76
C ASN A 74 9.07 -3.59 -6.32
N LEU A 75 8.80 -2.52 -5.60
CA LEU A 75 7.94 -2.53 -4.44
C LEU A 75 6.52 -2.22 -4.92
N SER A 76 5.61 -3.17 -4.72
CA SER A 76 4.20 -2.99 -5.05
C SER A 76 3.50 -2.28 -3.91
N PHE A 77 2.96 -1.09 -4.19
CA PHE A 77 2.16 -0.29 -3.30
C PHE A 77 0.70 -0.47 -3.70
N TYR A 78 -0.06 -1.22 -2.92
CA TYR A 78 -1.47 -1.48 -3.14
C TYR A 78 -2.32 -0.42 -2.43
N ILE A 79 -3.36 0.03 -3.12
CA ILE A 79 -4.31 1.04 -2.65
C ILE A 79 -5.71 0.51 -2.92
N THR A 80 -6.48 0.35 -1.85
CA THR A 80 -7.86 -0.11 -1.91
C THR A 80 -8.82 1.07 -1.93
N GLY A 81 -9.88 0.94 -2.71
CA GLY A 81 -11.00 1.87 -2.72
C GLY A 81 -11.27 2.49 -4.08
N GLU A 82 -12.30 3.33 -4.10
CA GLU A 82 -12.82 3.96 -5.30
C GLU A 82 -13.00 5.47 -5.12
N LYS A 83 -12.81 6.20 -6.21
CA LYS A 83 -13.12 7.63 -6.33
C LYS A 83 -13.85 7.83 -7.64
N ASN A 84 -15.01 8.50 -7.58
CA ASN A 84 -15.89 8.72 -8.73
C ASN A 84 -16.35 7.41 -9.43
N GLY A 85 -16.53 6.32 -8.67
CA GLY A 85 -16.94 5.01 -9.21
C GLY A 85 -15.83 4.26 -9.95
N GLU A 86 -14.59 4.72 -9.87
CA GLU A 86 -13.42 4.05 -10.44
C GLU A 86 -12.38 3.76 -9.35
N PRO A 87 -11.50 2.76 -9.53
CA PRO A 87 -10.36 2.56 -8.62
C PRO A 87 -9.59 3.85 -8.42
N ILE A 88 -9.18 4.14 -7.18
CA ILE A 88 -8.54 5.42 -6.83
C ILE A 88 -7.42 5.79 -7.80
N LEU A 89 -6.55 4.84 -8.14
CA LEU A 89 -5.42 5.09 -9.06
C LEU A 89 -5.82 5.51 -10.48
N ALA A 90 -7.01 5.16 -10.95
CA ALA A 90 -7.50 5.63 -12.26
C ALA A 90 -7.63 7.15 -12.30
N ASN A 91 -7.98 7.78 -11.18
CA ASN A 91 -8.10 9.24 -11.05
C ASN A 91 -6.75 9.96 -11.04
N TYR A 92 -5.63 9.23 -10.97
CA TYR A 92 -4.26 9.76 -10.95
C TYR A 92 -3.43 9.26 -12.15
N ALA A 93 -4.08 8.68 -13.16
CA ALA A 93 -3.40 7.94 -14.21
C ALA A 93 -2.38 8.76 -15.01
N ASP A 94 -2.65 10.04 -15.22
CA ASP A 94 -1.80 10.94 -16.01
C ASP A 94 -0.49 11.33 -15.30
N LEU A 95 -0.39 11.08 -13.98
CA LEU A 95 0.79 11.41 -13.18
C LEU A 95 1.84 10.28 -13.18
N PHE A 96 1.47 9.09 -13.65
CA PHE A 96 2.34 7.92 -13.63
C PHE A 96 2.51 7.30 -15.04
N PRO A 97 3.68 6.75 -15.36
CA PRO A 97 3.82 5.98 -16.59
C PRO A 97 2.93 4.73 -16.50
N LYS A 98 2.26 4.37 -17.60
CA LYS A 98 1.38 3.18 -17.67
C LYS A 98 2.02 1.90 -17.13
N SER A 99 3.34 1.72 -17.34
CA SER A 99 4.09 0.54 -16.85
C SER A 99 4.21 0.48 -15.32
N ALA A 100 4.08 1.59 -14.62
CA ALA A 100 4.10 1.64 -13.16
C ALA A 100 2.73 1.37 -12.55
N MET A 101 1.63 1.44 -13.31
CA MET A 101 0.29 1.29 -12.76
C MET A 101 -0.33 -0.08 -13.04
N GLY A 102 -0.98 -0.64 -12.03
CA GLY A 102 -2.04 -1.63 -12.15
C GLY A 102 -3.37 -1.02 -11.72
N LYS A 103 -4.44 -1.83 -11.73
CA LYS A 103 -5.79 -1.37 -11.34
C LYS A 103 -5.84 -0.79 -9.92
N THR A 104 -5.15 -1.43 -8.98
CA THR A 104 -5.15 -1.08 -7.54
C THR A 104 -3.72 -1.01 -6.97
N CYS A 105 -2.70 -0.92 -7.82
CA CYS A 105 -1.31 -0.99 -7.39
C CYS A 105 -0.39 -0.05 -8.18
N LEU A 106 0.52 0.61 -7.49
CA LEU A 106 1.69 1.28 -8.05
C LEU A 106 2.94 0.41 -7.88
N ARG A 107 3.67 0.18 -8.97
CA ARG A 107 4.92 -0.59 -9.03
C ARG A 107 6.11 0.37 -8.96
N LEU A 108 6.59 0.63 -7.76
CA LEU A 108 7.65 1.59 -7.49
C LEU A 108 9.02 0.91 -7.56
N ARG A 109 9.99 1.52 -8.26
CA ARG A 109 11.30 0.90 -8.52
C ARG A 109 12.47 1.63 -7.89
N ASN A 110 12.30 2.92 -7.60
CA ASN A 110 13.29 3.77 -6.95
C ASN A 110 12.60 5.04 -6.42
N THR A 111 13.34 5.80 -5.63
CA THR A 111 12.89 7.04 -4.99
C THR A 111 12.92 8.27 -5.91
N LYS A 112 13.71 8.24 -7.00
CA LYS A 112 14.01 9.43 -7.83
C LYS A 112 12.81 10.03 -8.56
N LYS A 113 11.74 9.27 -8.77
CA LYS A 113 10.51 9.69 -9.46
C LYS A 113 9.29 9.65 -8.55
N LEU A 114 9.50 9.56 -7.25
CA LEU A 114 8.44 9.44 -6.27
C LEU A 114 8.02 10.84 -5.80
N ASP A 115 6.80 11.23 -6.15
CA ASP A 115 6.17 12.43 -5.60
C ASP A 115 5.34 12.04 -4.38
N LEU A 116 5.86 12.32 -3.19
CA LEU A 116 5.19 11.99 -1.93
C LEU A 116 3.91 12.81 -1.72
N THR A 117 3.80 14.02 -2.29
CA THR A 117 2.58 14.83 -2.20
C THR A 117 1.45 14.19 -3.01
N VAL A 118 1.76 13.66 -4.20
CA VAL A 118 0.79 12.90 -4.99
C VAL A 118 0.38 11.61 -4.28
N LEU A 119 1.34 10.87 -3.71
CA LEU A 119 1.00 9.67 -2.93
C LEU A 119 0.14 10.01 -1.70
N GLU A 120 0.42 11.12 -1.03
CA GLU A 120 -0.37 11.57 0.12
C GLU A 120 -1.84 11.81 -0.28
N ALA A 121 -2.07 12.48 -1.41
CA ALA A 121 -3.42 12.70 -1.93
C ALA A 121 -4.15 11.37 -2.24
N ILE A 122 -3.45 10.42 -2.86
CA ILE A 122 -3.99 9.08 -3.17
C ILE A 122 -4.44 8.36 -1.89
N ILE A 123 -3.62 8.39 -0.84
CA ILE A 123 -3.91 7.69 0.41
C ILE A 123 -5.03 8.39 1.19
N ASN A 124 -5.09 9.71 1.17
CA ASN A 124 -6.21 10.46 1.75
C ASN A 124 -7.54 10.14 1.05
N ASP A 125 -7.55 9.96 -0.28
CA ASP A 125 -8.74 9.49 -0.99
C ASP A 125 -9.14 8.08 -0.54
N ALA A 126 -8.17 7.18 -0.32
CA ALA A 126 -8.42 5.82 0.17
C ALA A 126 -9.00 5.80 1.59
N ILE A 127 -8.46 6.62 2.49
CA ILE A 127 -8.97 6.81 3.84
C ILE A 127 -10.40 7.38 3.80
N THR A 128 -10.61 8.41 2.99
CA THR A 128 -11.94 9.04 2.81
C THR A 128 -12.95 8.04 2.30
N TRP A 129 -12.61 7.28 1.26
CA TRP A 129 -13.45 6.22 0.74
C TRP A 129 -13.77 5.19 1.82
N ASN A 130 -12.75 4.66 2.50
CA ASN A 130 -12.94 3.64 3.54
C ASN A 130 -13.86 4.11 4.67
N ALA A 131 -13.78 5.38 5.06
CA ALA A 131 -14.67 5.96 6.08
C ALA A 131 -16.15 5.97 5.64
N THR A 132 -16.45 6.09 4.34
CA THR A 132 -17.84 6.00 3.84
C THR A 132 -18.41 4.58 3.93
N GLN A 133 -17.54 3.57 3.94
CA GLN A 133 -17.93 2.16 4.02
C GLN A 133 -18.34 1.74 5.44
N ILE A 134 -18.19 2.61 6.44
CA ILE A 134 -18.59 2.37 7.84
C ILE A 134 -20.13 2.43 8.01
N THR A 135 -20.86 2.88 6.99
CA THR A 135 -22.33 3.04 7.02
C THR A 135 -23.02 1.94 6.21
N ASP A 136 -23.35 0.84 6.88
CA ASP A 136 -24.50 -0.05 6.61
C ASP A 136 -24.47 -1.25 7.58
N LYS A 137 -24.71 -0.97 8.87
CA LYS A 137 -25.18 -1.97 9.84
C LYS A 137 -26.42 -1.45 10.55
#